data_AF-A0A9X4SFP8-F1
#
_entry.id   AF-A0A9X4SFP8-F1
#
_cell.length_a   1.000
_cell.length_b   1.000
_cell.length_c   1.000
_cell.angle_alpha   90.00
_cell.angle_beta   90.00
_cell.angle_gamma   90.00
#
_symmetry.space_group_name_H-M   'P 1'
#
loop_
_entity.id
_entity.type
_entity.pdbx_description
1 polymer ?
#
loop_
_entity_poly.entity_id
_entity_poly.type
_entity_poly.pdbx_seq_one_letter_code
_entity_poly.pdbx_strand_id
1 'polypeptide(L)'
;MEKEVTINDYTGLGAFEVSFEMLKLAEKNKKANIFLNAGRGNPNWINTKARLAFNRLIEFGIKDSLRTIEKADMAGYTTLKGIGQRFEAFLEPDDDEIDKFLIDVMDYIEIDLKLNIDDVIKEFIDGAIGNNYPVPSRCLRNTEIVLNRFMEKILYNGVHLEDKTQIFPTEGGTAAIVYIFNSLKRNKLVVPGDKIAINTPIFTPYLQLPGLSEFNLVETLITSDESDNWSIPETEIEKLSDPEIKAFFLVNPSNPGSKAFSQETLDALKRAVEKNPDLIIITDDVYGTFVQDFQSVYSVV
;
A
#
# COMPACT_ATOMS: atom_id res chain seq x y z
N MET A 1 45.34 3.77 5.78
CA MET A 1 45.00 3.08 4.52
C MET A 1 43.78 2.22 4.81
N GLU A 2 42.58 2.68 4.46
CA GLU A 2 41.42 1.79 4.47
C GLU A 2 41.63 0.73 3.38
N LYS A 3 41.45 -0.53 3.75
CA LYS A 3 41.62 -1.67 2.83
C LYS A 3 40.53 -1.56 1.76
N GLU A 4 40.92 -1.56 0.50
CA GLU A 4 39.98 -1.52 -0.62
C GLU A 4 39.20 -2.85 -0.61
N VAL A 5 37.90 -2.76 -0.37
CA VAL A 5 36.99 -3.90 -0.29
C VAL A 5 36.63 -4.31 -1.73
N THR A 6 36.80 -5.59 -2.06
CA THR A 6 36.51 -6.14 -3.39
C THR A 6 35.33 -7.11 -3.36
N ILE A 7 34.65 -7.33 -4.49
CA ILE A 7 33.55 -8.30 -4.60
C ILE A 7 33.98 -9.71 -4.15
N ASN A 8 35.25 -10.07 -4.38
CA ASN A 8 35.82 -11.36 -3.97
C ASN A 8 35.85 -11.57 -2.45
N ASP A 9 35.77 -10.50 -1.65
CA ASP A 9 35.69 -10.61 -0.19
C ASP A 9 34.31 -11.12 0.29
N TYR A 10 33.31 -11.17 -0.60
CA TYR A 10 31.92 -11.54 -0.30
C TYR A 10 31.44 -12.83 -0.98
N THR A 11 32.23 -13.43 -1.87
CA THR A 11 31.82 -14.58 -2.70
C THR A 11 31.56 -15.86 -1.92
N GLY A 12 32.04 -15.95 -0.67
CA GLY A 12 31.78 -17.07 0.24
C GLY A 12 30.71 -16.82 1.31
N LEU A 13 30.12 -15.62 1.33
CA LEU A 13 29.13 -15.22 2.33
C LEU A 13 27.71 -15.51 1.83
N GLY A 14 26.84 -15.95 2.74
CA GLY A 14 25.40 -15.98 2.49
C GLY A 14 24.84 -14.56 2.32
N ALA A 15 23.70 -14.41 1.64
CA ALA A 15 23.07 -13.11 1.39
C ALA A 15 22.91 -12.24 2.67
N PHE A 16 22.70 -12.89 3.82
CA PHE A 16 22.59 -12.24 5.13
C PHE A 16 23.93 -11.78 5.70
N GLU A 17 25.00 -12.55 5.52
CA GLU A 17 26.34 -12.16 5.93
C GLU A 17 26.83 -10.99 5.05
N VAL A 18 26.50 -11.01 3.75
CA VAL A 18 26.70 -9.87 2.85
C VAL A 18 25.92 -8.66 3.36
N SER A 19 24.63 -8.80 3.68
CA SER A 19 23.82 -7.69 4.22
C SER A 19 24.41 -7.12 5.52
N PHE A 20 24.85 -7.96 6.46
CA PHE A 20 25.47 -7.55 7.71
C PHE A 20 26.80 -6.79 7.50
N GLU A 21 27.66 -7.28 6.61
CA GLU A 21 28.90 -6.56 6.27
C GLU A 21 28.61 -5.24 5.53
N MET A 22 27.60 -5.21 4.66
CA MET A 22 27.14 -3.98 4.02
C MET A 22 26.59 -2.98 5.05
N LEU A 23 25.92 -3.44 6.11
CA LEU A 23 25.47 -2.58 7.20
C LEU A 23 26.62 -1.95 7.97
N LYS A 24 27.68 -2.70 8.30
CA LYS A 24 28.89 -2.15 8.92
C LYS A 24 29.55 -1.08 8.04
N LEU A 25 29.55 -1.30 6.72
CA LEU A 25 30.04 -0.31 5.76
C LEU A 25 29.14 0.93 5.71
N ALA A 26 27.84 0.74 5.83
CA ALA A 26 26.84 1.79 5.77
C ALA A 26 26.72 2.62 7.06
N GLU A 27 27.15 2.12 8.21
CA GLU A 27 27.27 2.91 9.45
C GLU A 27 28.15 4.16 9.26
N LYS A 28 29.08 4.12 8.31
CA LYS A 28 29.89 5.28 7.90
C LYS A 28 29.15 6.27 6.97
N ASN A 29 27.98 5.92 6.46
CA ASN A 29 27.16 6.71 5.55
C ASN A 29 25.65 6.58 5.85
N LYS A 30 25.10 7.51 6.66
CA LYS A 30 23.70 7.54 7.09
C LYS A 30 22.66 7.42 5.97
N LYS A 31 22.96 7.85 4.72
CA LYS A 31 22.04 7.72 3.58
C LYS A 31 21.98 6.30 3.02
N ALA A 32 23.10 5.57 3.03
CA ALA A 32 23.16 4.19 2.56
C ALA A 32 22.50 3.19 3.53
N ASN A 33 22.46 3.53 4.83
CA ASN A 33 21.85 2.69 5.87
C ASN A 33 20.39 2.32 5.61
N ILE A 34 19.57 3.22 5.04
CA ILE A 34 18.14 2.94 4.84
C ILE A 34 17.95 1.86 3.77
N PHE A 35 18.67 1.96 2.64
CA PHE A 35 18.59 1.01 1.54
C PHE A 35 19.05 -0.40 1.97
N LEU A 36 20.14 -0.47 2.74
CA LEU A 36 20.77 -1.73 3.13
C LEU A 36 20.04 -2.44 4.27
N ASN A 37 19.37 -1.71 5.18
CA ASN A 37 18.59 -2.31 6.27
C ASN A 37 17.21 -2.80 5.82
N ALA A 38 16.59 -2.08 4.90
CA ALA A 38 15.17 -2.26 4.59
C ALA A 38 14.91 -2.61 3.12
N GLY A 39 15.92 -2.92 2.31
CA GLY A 39 15.76 -3.36 0.90
C GLY A 39 14.87 -2.44 0.05
N ARG A 40 14.74 -1.17 0.47
CA ARG A 40 13.81 -0.17 -0.07
C ARG A 40 14.59 1.12 -0.31
N GLY A 41 14.50 1.65 -1.52
CA GLY A 41 14.96 3.00 -1.82
C GLY A 41 13.92 4.01 -1.35
N ASN A 42 14.27 4.86 -0.38
CA ASN A 42 13.39 5.96 0.01
C ASN A 42 13.34 6.98 -1.15
N PRO A 43 12.16 7.33 -1.69
CA PRO A 43 12.05 8.32 -2.75
C PRO A 43 12.71 9.65 -2.36
N ASN A 44 13.34 10.32 -3.32
CA ASN A 44 13.91 11.67 -3.14
C ASN A 44 13.03 12.76 -3.79
N TRP A 45 11.79 12.41 -4.15
CA TRP A 45 10.75 13.32 -4.61
C TRP A 45 9.51 13.20 -3.73
N ILE A 46 8.65 14.22 -3.74
CA ILE A 46 7.39 14.24 -3.01
C ILE A 46 6.29 14.85 -3.88
N ASN A 47 5.04 14.44 -3.66
CA ASN A 47 3.87 15.11 -4.23
C ASN A 47 3.56 16.37 -3.40
N THR A 48 3.77 17.55 -3.97
CA THR A 48 3.55 18.83 -3.27
C THR A 48 2.09 19.25 -3.25
N LYS A 49 1.37 19.06 -4.36
CA LYS A 49 -0.01 19.53 -4.54
C LYS A 49 -0.96 18.99 -3.45
N ALA A 50 -0.99 17.67 -3.24
CA ALA A 50 -1.86 17.07 -2.23
C ALA A 50 -1.47 17.46 -0.79
N ARG A 51 -0.18 17.69 -0.53
CA ARG A 51 0.32 18.12 0.79
C ARG A 51 -0.09 19.55 1.11
N LEU A 52 0.03 20.45 0.13
CA LEU A 52 -0.42 21.83 0.29
C LEU A 52 -1.95 21.88 0.43
N ALA A 53 -2.69 21.11 -0.37
CA ALA A 53 -4.14 20.99 -0.22
C ALA A 53 -4.55 20.50 1.18
N PHE A 54 -3.83 19.50 1.72
CA PHE A 54 -4.04 19.03 3.09
C PHE A 54 -3.80 20.13 4.15
N ASN A 55 -2.77 20.97 3.97
CA ASN A 55 -2.55 22.11 4.86
C ASN A 55 -3.72 23.12 4.82
N ARG A 56 -4.28 23.38 3.62
CA ARG A 56 -5.45 24.26 3.48
C ARG A 56 -6.68 23.72 4.23
N LEU A 57 -6.88 22.40 4.25
CA LEU A 57 -7.92 21.78 5.07
C LEU A 57 -7.71 22.02 6.57
N ILE A 58 -6.47 21.95 7.06
CA ILE A 58 -6.13 22.26 8.46
C ILE A 58 -6.41 23.74 8.77
N GLU A 59 -5.91 24.64 7.92
CA GLU A 59 -6.10 26.09 8.10
C GLU A 59 -7.57 26.46 8.16
N PHE A 60 -8.38 25.93 7.23
CA PHE A 60 -9.82 26.11 7.26
C PHE A 60 -10.46 25.47 8.49
N GLY A 61 -10.09 24.23 8.84
CA GLY A 61 -10.65 23.51 9.99
C GLY A 61 -10.46 24.24 11.31
N ILE A 62 -9.31 24.87 11.50
CA ILE A 62 -9.04 25.74 12.65
C ILE A 62 -9.97 26.97 12.61
N LYS A 63 -10.05 27.66 11.46
CA LYS A 63 -10.94 28.83 11.28
C LYS A 63 -12.42 28.50 11.51
N ASP A 64 -12.90 27.35 11.01
CA ASP A 64 -14.29 26.93 11.22
C ASP A 64 -14.55 26.55 12.69
N SER A 65 -13.58 25.93 13.36
CA SER A 65 -13.68 25.57 14.78
C SER A 65 -13.73 26.79 15.71
N LEU A 66 -13.09 27.90 15.34
CA LEU A 66 -13.16 29.17 16.10
C LEU A 66 -14.58 29.76 16.15
N ARG A 67 -15.45 29.38 15.21
CA ARG A 67 -16.86 29.82 15.20
C ARG A 67 -17.68 29.24 16.36
N THR A 68 -17.23 28.15 16.98
CA THR A 68 -17.95 27.51 18.09
C THR A 68 -17.35 27.83 19.45
N ILE A 69 -16.02 27.88 19.57
CA ILE A 69 -15.31 28.37 20.75
C ILE A 69 -14.10 29.17 20.27
N GLU A 70 -13.90 30.36 20.83
CA GLU A 70 -12.70 31.17 20.61
C GLU A 70 -12.22 31.70 21.97
N LYS A 71 -11.16 31.08 22.51
CA LYS A 71 -10.59 31.48 23.80
C LYS A 71 -9.09 31.27 23.82
N ALA A 72 -8.32 32.35 23.71
CA ALA A 72 -6.87 32.30 23.54
C ALA A 72 -6.52 31.33 22.38
N ASP A 73 -5.71 30.31 22.63
CA ASP A 73 -5.30 29.32 21.61
C ASP A 73 -6.25 28.10 21.55
N MET A 74 -7.44 28.18 22.14
CA MET A 74 -8.45 27.12 22.14
C MET A 74 -9.58 27.42 21.16
N ALA A 75 -9.77 26.50 20.21
CA ALA A 75 -10.91 26.45 19.31
C ALA A 75 -11.88 25.30 19.70
N GLY A 76 -13.10 25.33 19.17
CA GLY A 76 -14.11 24.30 19.43
C GLY A 76 -14.07 23.18 18.39
N TYR A 77 -15.22 22.94 17.75
CA TYR A 77 -15.42 21.92 16.73
C TYR A 77 -16.05 22.54 15.47
N THR A 78 -15.97 21.83 14.35
CA THR A 78 -16.60 22.25 13.08
C THR A 78 -18.06 21.79 13.01
N THR A 79 -18.90 22.50 12.25
CA THR A 79 -20.34 22.19 12.12
C THR A 79 -20.70 21.73 10.72
N LEU A 80 -21.45 20.63 10.58
CA LEU A 80 -21.79 20.02 9.28
C LEU A 80 -22.53 20.98 8.34
N LYS A 81 -23.62 21.59 8.81
CA LYS A 81 -24.52 22.37 7.95
C LYS A 81 -23.78 23.52 7.25
N GLY A 82 -23.73 23.50 5.91
CA GLY A 82 -23.15 24.53 5.06
C GLY A 82 -21.63 24.64 5.16
N ILE A 83 -20.94 23.57 5.56
CA ILE A 83 -19.47 23.59 5.65
C ILE A 83 -18.82 23.65 4.28
N GLY A 84 -19.41 23.01 3.26
CA GLY A 84 -18.93 23.08 1.87
C GLY A 84 -18.93 24.51 1.36
N GLN A 85 -20.02 25.25 1.54
CA GLN A 85 -20.11 26.66 1.14
C GLN A 85 -19.12 27.55 1.89
N ARG A 86 -18.90 27.30 3.19
CA ARG A 86 -17.90 28.06 3.96
C ARG A 86 -16.48 27.74 3.52
N PHE A 87 -16.22 26.49 3.16
CA PHE A 87 -14.93 26.06 2.65
C PHE A 87 -14.66 26.68 1.29
N GLU A 88 -15.61 26.59 0.36
CA GLU A 88 -15.55 27.26 -0.95
C GLU A 88 -15.27 28.77 -0.81
N ALA A 89 -16.00 29.46 0.08
CA ALA A 89 -15.79 30.89 0.33
C ALA A 89 -14.45 31.24 1.00
N PHE A 90 -13.73 30.27 1.56
CA PHE A 90 -12.39 30.45 2.12
C PHE A 90 -11.30 30.30 1.07
N LEU A 91 -11.59 29.64 -0.05
CA LEU A 91 -10.64 29.39 -1.13
C LEU A 91 -10.55 30.59 -2.08
N GLU A 92 -9.35 30.83 -2.62
CA GLU A 92 -9.05 31.94 -3.55
C GLU A 92 -8.52 31.39 -4.90
N PRO A 93 -9.35 30.69 -5.71
CA PRO A 93 -8.89 29.89 -6.84
C PRO A 93 -8.37 30.70 -8.05
N ASP A 94 -8.66 31.99 -8.12
CA ASP A 94 -8.13 32.88 -9.15
C ASP A 94 -6.66 33.26 -8.89
N ASP A 95 -6.23 33.20 -7.62
CA ASP A 95 -4.91 33.64 -7.16
C ASP A 95 -4.04 32.46 -6.67
N ASP A 96 -4.63 31.30 -6.33
CA ASP A 96 -3.91 30.12 -5.81
C ASP A 96 -4.34 28.80 -6.51
N GLU A 97 -3.36 28.12 -7.13
CA GLU A 97 -3.56 26.87 -7.87
C GLU A 97 -3.89 25.65 -6.97
N ILE A 98 -3.54 25.69 -5.68
CA ILE A 98 -3.93 24.67 -4.70
C ILE A 98 -5.39 24.84 -4.32
N ASP A 99 -5.84 26.07 -4.15
CA ASP A 99 -7.24 26.38 -3.88
C ASP A 99 -8.11 26.03 -5.08
N LYS A 100 -7.65 26.33 -6.30
CA LYS A 100 -8.29 25.85 -7.53
C LYS A 100 -8.38 24.33 -7.60
N PHE A 101 -7.30 23.63 -7.25
CA PHE A 101 -7.32 22.16 -7.17
C PHE A 101 -8.35 21.65 -6.14
N LEU A 102 -8.54 22.34 -5.02
CA LEU A 102 -9.56 21.99 -4.03
C LEU A 102 -10.97 22.21 -4.55
N ILE A 103 -11.21 23.26 -5.35
CA ILE A 103 -12.48 23.45 -6.07
C ILE A 103 -12.73 22.29 -7.05
N ASP A 104 -11.73 21.91 -7.86
CA ASP A 104 -11.86 20.77 -8.78
C ASP A 104 -12.17 19.46 -8.01
N VAL A 105 -11.62 19.28 -6.80
CA VAL A 105 -11.92 18.14 -5.93
C VAL A 105 -13.37 18.19 -5.45
N MET A 106 -13.88 19.37 -5.07
CA MET A 106 -15.28 19.54 -4.66
C MET A 106 -16.22 19.19 -5.82
N ASP A 107 -15.93 19.67 -7.03
CA ASP A 107 -16.68 19.36 -8.24
C ASP A 107 -16.66 17.86 -8.53
N TYR A 108 -15.48 17.20 -8.42
CA TYR A 108 -15.36 15.75 -8.61
C TYR A 108 -16.21 14.97 -7.59
N ILE A 109 -16.24 15.40 -6.33
CA ILE A 109 -17.06 14.78 -5.28
C ILE A 109 -18.55 14.85 -5.61
N GLU A 110 -19.03 16.01 -6.05
CA GLU A 110 -20.46 16.22 -6.32
C GLU A 110 -20.90 15.64 -7.66
N ILE A 111 -20.11 15.84 -8.73
CA ILE A 111 -20.48 15.51 -10.10
C ILE A 111 -20.17 14.04 -10.42
N ASP A 112 -18.93 13.62 -10.18
CA ASP A 112 -18.47 12.28 -10.57
C ASP A 112 -18.81 11.24 -9.50
N LEU A 113 -18.53 11.54 -8.23
CA LEU A 113 -18.81 10.60 -7.12
C LEU A 113 -20.25 10.67 -6.62
N LYS A 114 -20.98 11.76 -6.92
CA LYS A 114 -22.38 11.97 -6.51
C LYS A 114 -22.56 11.86 -4.98
N LEU A 115 -21.58 12.34 -4.24
CA LEU A 115 -21.61 12.38 -2.78
C LEU A 115 -22.09 13.74 -2.28
N ASN A 116 -22.60 13.77 -1.06
CA ASN A 116 -22.97 15.02 -0.42
C ASN A 116 -21.71 15.81 -0.04
N ILE A 117 -21.57 17.02 -0.59
CA ILE A 117 -20.35 17.83 -0.40
C ILE A 117 -20.10 18.19 1.07
N ASP A 118 -21.15 18.53 1.82
CA ASP A 118 -21.02 18.89 3.24
C ASP A 118 -20.49 17.70 4.06
N ASP A 119 -21.00 16.48 3.80
CA ASP A 119 -20.55 15.27 4.49
C ASP A 119 -19.07 14.95 4.20
N VAL A 120 -18.65 15.03 2.93
CA VAL A 120 -17.26 14.73 2.55
C VAL A 120 -16.29 15.78 3.08
N ILE A 121 -16.62 17.07 2.90
CA ILE A 121 -15.79 18.18 3.38
C ILE A 121 -15.69 18.15 4.91
N LYS A 122 -16.78 17.85 5.61
CA LYS A 122 -16.76 17.65 7.07
C LYS A 122 -15.80 16.53 7.48
N GLU A 123 -15.90 15.37 6.83
CA GLU A 123 -15.03 14.22 7.11
C GLU A 123 -13.55 14.55 6.88
N PHE A 124 -13.23 15.21 5.76
CA PHE A 124 -11.86 15.59 5.42
C PHE A 124 -11.27 16.61 6.39
N ILE A 125 -12.04 17.65 6.73
CA ILE A 125 -11.57 18.70 7.64
C ILE A 125 -11.38 18.14 9.06
N ASP A 126 -12.37 17.43 9.61
CA ASP A 126 -12.26 16.83 10.93
C ASP A 126 -11.10 15.84 11.02
N GLY A 127 -10.93 15.03 9.96
CA GLY A 127 -9.82 14.10 9.83
C GLY A 127 -8.47 14.82 9.81
N ALA A 128 -8.36 15.93 9.06
CA ALA A 128 -7.14 16.71 8.96
C ALA A 128 -6.74 17.38 10.28
N ILE A 129 -7.70 17.92 11.04
CA ILE A 129 -7.43 18.53 12.36
C ILE A 129 -7.40 17.52 13.52
N GLY A 130 -7.77 16.26 13.28
CA GLY A 130 -7.65 15.17 14.25
C GLY A 130 -8.50 15.35 15.51
N ASN A 131 -9.70 15.92 15.37
CA ASN A 131 -10.55 16.31 16.51
C ASN A 131 -11.44 15.19 17.07
N ASN A 132 -11.43 14.00 16.45
CA ASN A 132 -12.25 12.85 16.82
C ASN A 132 -11.50 11.53 16.63
N TYR A 133 -11.98 10.47 17.30
CA TYR A 133 -11.58 9.11 16.98
C TYR A 133 -12.12 8.69 15.60
N PRO A 134 -11.43 7.80 14.85
CA PRO A 134 -11.93 7.28 13.58
C PRO A 134 -13.24 6.50 13.76
N VAL A 135 -14.26 6.91 13.02
CA VAL A 135 -15.58 6.25 13.01
C VAL A 135 -16.09 6.14 11.57
N PRO A 136 -16.41 4.92 11.08
CA PRO A 136 -16.13 3.61 11.69
C PRO A 136 -14.64 3.37 11.93
N SER A 137 -14.31 2.50 12.91
CA SER A 137 -12.90 2.22 13.26
C SER A 137 -12.09 1.57 12.14
N ARG A 138 -12.76 0.91 11.18
CA ARG A 138 -12.11 0.27 10.03
C ARG A 138 -11.64 1.30 9.00
N CYS A 139 -12.52 2.17 8.53
CA CYS A 139 -12.21 3.22 7.57
C CYS A 139 -13.30 4.29 7.65
N LEU A 140 -12.94 5.56 7.44
CA LEU A 140 -13.91 6.64 7.29
C LEU A 140 -14.69 6.44 5.99
N ARG A 141 -16.00 6.70 6.04
CA ARG A 141 -16.93 6.25 5.01
C ARG A 141 -16.65 6.86 3.64
N ASN A 142 -16.51 8.18 3.56
CA ASN A 142 -16.30 8.84 2.27
C ASN A 142 -14.88 8.62 1.75
N THR A 143 -13.91 8.59 2.66
CA THR A 143 -12.52 8.23 2.37
C THR A 143 -12.42 6.84 1.74
N GLU A 144 -13.17 5.85 2.24
CA GLU A 144 -13.21 4.50 1.66
C GLU A 144 -13.70 4.52 0.20
N ILE A 145 -14.74 5.29 -0.12
CA ILE A 145 -15.27 5.42 -1.48
C ILE A 145 -14.23 6.03 -2.42
N VAL A 146 -13.56 7.11 -1.98
CA VAL A 146 -12.50 7.76 -2.77
C VAL A 146 -11.32 6.82 -3.00
N LEU A 147 -10.91 6.05 -1.98
CA LEU A 147 -9.84 5.08 -2.12
C LEU A 147 -10.22 3.95 -3.08
N ASN A 148 -11.44 3.39 -2.99
CA ASN A 148 -11.92 2.36 -3.90
C ASN A 148 -11.92 2.84 -5.36
N ARG A 149 -12.37 4.08 -5.60
CA ARG A 149 -12.31 4.73 -6.93
C ARG A 149 -10.89 4.84 -7.46
N PHE A 150 -9.94 5.20 -6.60
CA PHE A 150 -8.53 5.23 -6.95
C PHE A 150 -8.01 3.83 -7.29
N MET A 151 -8.31 2.82 -6.47
CA MET A 151 -7.85 1.44 -6.72
C MET A 151 -8.41 0.89 -8.03
N GLU A 152 -9.70 1.09 -8.31
CA GLU A 152 -10.34 0.66 -9.56
C GLU A 152 -9.65 1.25 -10.79
N LYS A 153 -9.42 2.57 -10.77
CA LYS A 153 -8.82 3.28 -11.89
C LYS A 153 -7.33 2.96 -12.08
N ILE A 154 -6.60 2.79 -10.98
CA ILE A 154 -5.12 2.78 -11.01
C ILE A 154 -4.54 1.37 -10.85
N LEU A 155 -5.16 0.50 -10.07
CA LEU A 155 -4.63 -0.84 -9.79
C LEU A 155 -5.44 -1.95 -10.46
N TYR A 156 -6.74 -1.78 -10.69
CA TYR A 156 -7.60 -2.82 -11.26
C TYR A 156 -7.79 -2.68 -12.77
N ASN A 157 -7.06 -1.75 -13.40
CA ASN A 157 -7.16 -1.46 -14.84
C ASN A 157 -8.61 -1.27 -15.33
N GLY A 158 -9.45 -0.60 -14.51
CA GLY A 158 -10.85 -0.33 -14.84
C GLY A 158 -11.83 -1.48 -14.58
N VAL A 159 -11.40 -2.61 -14.00
CA VAL A 159 -12.31 -3.68 -13.58
C VAL A 159 -13.16 -3.19 -12.40
N HIS A 160 -14.48 -3.20 -12.57
CA HIS A 160 -15.40 -2.64 -11.59
C HIS A 160 -15.55 -3.52 -10.35
N LEU A 161 -14.93 -3.08 -9.24
CA LEU A 161 -14.90 -3.78 -7.95
C LEU A 161 -15.10 -2.83 -6.75
N GLU A 162 -15.24 -1.53 -6.99
CA GLU A 162 -15.34 -0.54 -5.91
C GLU A 162 -16.50 -0.78 -4.93
N ASP A 163 -17.62 -1.37 -5.39
CA ASP A 163 -18.81 -1.63 -4.57
C ASP A 163 -18.72 -2.95 -3.77
N LYS A 164 -17.74 -3.79 -4.12
CA LYS A 164 -17.46 -5.10 -3.49
C LYS A 164 -16.19 -5.09 -2.64
N THR A 165 -15.42 -4.02 -2.68
CA THR A 165 -14.12 -3.93 -2.02
C THR A 165 -14.26 -3.18 -0.69
N GLN A 166 -13.75 -3.79 0.38
CA GLN A 166 -13.64 -3.17 1.70
C GLN A 166 -12.17 -2.82 1.99
N ILE A 167 -11.94 -1.60 2.43
CA ILE A 167 -10.58 -1.08 2.69
C ILE A 167 -10.33 -0.98 4.19
N PHE A 168 -9.14 -1.39 4.63
CA PHE A 168 -8.65 -1.12 5.97
C PHE A 168 -7.32 -0.35 5.88
N PRO A 169 -7.31 0.98 6.06
CA PRO A 169 -6.08 1.74 6.10
C PRO A 169 -5.24 1.33 7.31
N THR A 170 -3.94 1.13 7.08
CA THR A 170 -2.96 0.74 8.11
C THR A 170 -1.79 1.71 8.09
N GLU A 171 -0.86 1.55 9.05
CA GLU A 171 0.39 2.29 9.12
C GLU A 171 1.41 1.80 8.05
N GLY A 172 1.01 1.91 6.78
CA GLY A 172 1.72 1.38 5.62
C GLY A 172 1.59 -0.13 5.46
N GLY A 173 2.16 -0.66 4.36
CA GLY A 173 2.16 -2.09 4.05
C GLY A 173 2.88 -2.95 5.09
N THR A 174 3.84 -2.37 5.83
CA THR A 174 4.52 -3.05 6.94
C THR A 174 3.52 -3.48 8.03
N ALA A 175 2.66 -2.57 8.49
CA ALA A 175 1.63 -2.89 9.48
C ALA A 175 0.57 -3.83 8.89
N ALA A 176 0.17 -3.62 7.64
CA ALA A 176 -0.80 -4.48 6.95
C ALA A 176 -0.37 -5.94 6.97
N ILE A 177 0.86 -6.26 6.59
CA ILE A 177 1.36 -7.63 6.53
C ILE A 177 1.41 -8.26 7.92
N VAL A 178 1.86 -7.51 8.92
CA VAL A 178 1.84 -7.97 10.33
C VAL A 178 0.41 -8.28 10.78
N TYR A 179 -0.56 -7.42 10.47
CA TYR A 179 -1.96 -7.64 10.83
C TYR A 179 -2.58 -8.83 10.08
N ILE A 180 -2.28 -8.98 8.79
CA ILE A 180 -2.77 -10.09 7.95
C ILE A 180 -2.28 -11.42 8.52
N PHE A 181 -0.97 -11.62 8.68
CA PHE A 181 -0.43 -12.89 9.17
C PHE A 181 -0.91 -13.22 10.59
N ASN A 182 -0.95 -12.22 11.48
CA ASN A 182 -1.51 -12.41 12.82
C ASN A 182 -2.99 -12.79 12.79
N SER A 183 -3.77 -12.19 11.89
CA SER A 183 -5.21 -12.48 11.76
C SER A 183 -5.46 -13.86 11.16
N LEU A 184 -4.70 -14.25 10.13
CA LEU A 184 -4.75 -15.59 9.54
C LEU A 184 -4.47 -16.66 10.61
N LYS A 185 -3.41 -16.47 11.39
CA LYS A 185 -3.06 -17.37 12.50
C LYS A 185 -4.12 -17.39 13.60
N ARG A 186 -4.56 -16.23 14.09
CA ARG A 186 -5.54 -16.15 15.20
C ARG A 186 -6.89 -16.77 14.83
N ASN A 187 -7.29 -16.64 13.58
CA ASN A 187 -8.53 -17.23 13.06
C ASN A 187 -8.35 -18.65 12.50
N LYS A 188 -7.14 -19.24 12.63
CA LYS A 188 -6.81 -20.60 12.18
C LYS A 188 -7.05 -20.84 10.69
N LEU A 189 -6.88 -19.79 9.88
CA LEU A 189 -6.88 -19.89 8.42
C LEU A 189 -5.53 -20.41 7.90
N VAL A 190 -4.46 -20.19 8.67
CA VAL A 190 -3.14 -20.78 8.46
C VAL A 190 -2.62 -21.22 9.83
N VAL A 191 -2.11 -22.46 9.92
CA VAL A 191 -1.57 -23.05 11.14
C VAL A 191 -0.15 -23.60 10.92
N PRO A 192 0.64 -23.82 12.00
CA PRO A 192 1.95 -24.44 11.88
C PRO A 192 1.93 -25.74 11.08
N GLY A 193 2.84 -25.86 10.10
CA GLY A 193 2.93 -26.97 9.17
C GLY A 193 2.17 -26.80 7.86
N ASP A 194 1.28 -25.81 7.74
CA ASP A 194 0.63 -25.50 6.46
C ASP A 194 1.65 -25.01 5.42
N LYS A 195 1.40 -25.31 4.15
CA LYS A 195 2.23 -24.82 3.05
C LYS A 195 1.82 -23.42 2.62
N ILE A 196 2.80 -22.55 2.45
CA ILE A 196 2.66 -21.23 1.86
C ILE A 196 3.59 -21.08 0.67
N ALA A 197 3.04 -20.68 -0.46
CA ALA A 197 3.80 -20.33 -1.64
C ALA A 197 4.30 -18.88 -1.54
N ILE A 198 5.55 -18.65 -1.94
CA ILE A 198 6.16 -17.31 -1.94
C ILE A 198 6.78 -17.08 -3.32
N ASN A 199 6.41 -15.99 -4.00
CA ASN A 199 7.12 -15.61 -5.22
C ASN A 199 8.49 -15.05 -4.89
N THR A 200 9.55 -15.60 -5.46
CA THR A 200 10.94 -15.16 -5.24
C THR A 200 11.62 -14.77 -6.56
N PRO A 201 12.57 -13.81 -6.56
CA PRO A 201 13.12 -13.12 -5.39
C PRO A 201 12.15 -12.08 -4.82
N ILE A 202 12.13 -11.97 -3.49
CA ILE A 202 11.25 -11.07 -2.74
C ILE A 202 12.04 -10.28 -1.71
N PHE A 203 11.46 -9.17 -1.28
CA PHE A 203 11.97 -8.39 -0.17
C PHE A 203 12.20 -9.26 1.09
N THR A 204 13.45 -9.29 1.58
CA THR A 204 13.93 -10.28 2.56
C THR A 204 13.07 -10.46 3.83
N PRO A 205 12.51 -9.41 4.46
CA PRO A 205 11.63 -9.59 5.60
C PRO A 205 10.38 -10.44 5.32
N TYR A 206 9.89 -10.46 4.08
CA TYR A 206 8.73 -11.27 3.70
C TYR A 206 9.06 -12.75 3.61
N LEU A 207 10.30 -13.08 3.24
CA LEU A 207 10.80 -14.46 3.21
C LEU A 207 10.93 -15.06 4.63
N GLN A 208 11.29 -14.24 5.61
CA GLN A 208 11.53 -14.73 6.98
C GLN A 208 10.24 -14.96 7.78
N LEU A 209 9.19 -14.20 7.46
CA LEU A 209 7.98 -14.15 8.27
C LEU A 209 7.29 -15.53 8.39
N PRO A 210 7.09 -16.29 7.29
CA PRO A 210 6.52 -17.63 7.36
C PRO A 210 7.30 -18.63 8.23
N GLY A 211 8.64 -18.55 8.21
CA GLY A 211 9.53 -19.42 8.97
C GLY A 211 9.70 -19.05 10.45
N LEU A 212 9.17 -17.92 10.93
CA LEU A 212 9.24 -17.58 12.36
C LEU A 212 8.57 -18.68 13.20
N SER A 213 9.14 -18.97 14.37
CA SER A 213 8.68 -20.06 15.25
C SER A 213 7.19 -19.98 15.61
N GLU A 214 6.64 -18.77 15.58
CA GLU A 214 5.24 -18.52 15.89
C GLU A 214 4.27 -18.86 14.73
N PHE A 215 4.77 -18.93 13.50
CA PHE A 215 4.02 -19.31 12.30
C PHE A 215 4.42 -20.72 11.84
N ASN A 216 5.72 -21.02 11.75
CA ASN A 216 6.29 -22.33 11.43
C ASN A 216 5.63 -22.98 10.20
N LEU A 217 5.55 -22.22 9.11
CA LEU A 217 4.95 -22.64 7.84
C LEU A 217 5.98 -23.36 6.96
N VAL A 218 5.48 -24.22 6.06
CA VAL A 218 6.31 -24.90 5.06
C VAL A 218 6.34 -24.06 3.79
N GLU A 219 7.49 -23.50 3.45
CA GLU A 219 7.64 -22.62 2.30
C GLU A 219 7.72 -23.42 0.99
N THR A 220 6.96 -23.00 -0.02
CA THR A 220 7.08 -23.45 -1.42
C THR A 220 7.47 -22.26 -2.27
N LEU A 221 8.60 -22.33 -2.97
CA LEU A 221 9.05 -21.20 -3.79
C LEU A 221 8.41 -21.23 -5.18
N ILE A 222 7.95 -20.08 -5.62
CA ILE A 222 7.46 -19.79 -6.98
C ILE A 222 8.48 -18.85 -7.60
N THR A 223 9.39 -19.39 -8.42
CA THR A 223 10.59 -18.66 -8.81
C THR A 223 10.40 -17.83 -10.08
N SER A 224 10.84 -16.58 -10.01
CA SER A 224 11.11 -15.70 -11.15
C SER A 224 12.61 -15.63 -11.38
N ASP A 225 13.06 -15.84 -12.62
CA ASP A 225 14.49 -15.90 -12.94
C ASP A 225 14.93 -14.81 -13.90
N GLU A 226 16.18 -14.34 -13.75
CA GLU A 226 16.79 -13.34 -14.64
C GLU A 226 16.83 -13.80 -16.10
N SER A 227 17.03 -15.10 -16.34
CA SER A 227 17.06 -15.68 -17.69
C SER A 227 15.74 -15.51 -18.45
N ASP A 228 14.64 -15.33 -17.73
CA ASP A 228 13.31 -15.04 -18.30
C ASP A 228 12.84 -13.61 -17.95
N ASN A 229 13.80 -12.69 -17.82
CA ASN A 229 13.56 -11.28 -17.52
C ASN A 229 12.71 -11.06 -16.26
N TRP A 230 12.89 -11.92 -15.25
CA TRP A 230 12.14 -11.94 -13.99
C TRP A 230 10.64 -12.24 -14.13
N SER A 231 10.22 -12.82 -15.25
CA SER A 231 8.88 -13.38 -15.41
C SER A 231 8.74 -14.67 -14.59
N ILE A 232 7.52 -15.04 -14.21
CA ILE A 232 7.24 -16.33 -13.59
C ILE A 232 6.84 -17.32 -14.69
N PRO A 233 7.57 -18.43 -14.87
CA PRO A 233 7.17 -19.47 -15.80
C PRO A 233 5.81 -20.07 -15.43
N GLU A 234 5.00 -20.45 -16.42
CA GLU A 234 3.70 -21.09 -16.17
C GLU A 234 3.84 -22.35 -15.28
N THR A 235 4.91 -23.13 -15.45
CA THR A 235 5.19 -24.32 -14.64
C THR A 235 5.39 -23.99 -13.15
N GLU A 236 5.85 -22.79 -12.83
CA GLU A 236 5.97 -22.33 -11.45
C GLU A 236 4.60 -21.93 -10.89
N ILE A 237 3.79 -21.21 -11.67
CA ILE A 237 2.40 -20.86 -11.29
C ILE A 237 1.53 -22.10 -11.11
N GLU A 238 1.70 -23.13 -11.94
CA GLU A 238 0.93 -24.37 -11.86
C GLU A 238 1.06 -25.08 -10.50
N LYS A 239 2.17 -24.90 -9.78
CA LYS A 239 2.34 -25.41 -8.41
C LYS A 239 1.23 -24.94 -7.47
N LEU A 240 0.68 -23.74 -7.69
CA LEU A 240 -0.41 -23.18 -6.88
C LEU A 240 -1.72 -23.95 -7.01
N SER A 241 -1.83 -24.83 -8.01
CA SER A 241 -2.95 -25.77 -8.15
C SER A 241 -2.91 -26.90 -7.10
N ASP A 242 -1.79 -27.07 -6.37
CA ASP A 242 -1.69 -28.02 -5.26
C ASP A 242 -2.60 -27.57 -4.10
N PRO A 243 -3.67 -28.33 -3.76
CA PRO A 243 -4.58 -27.98 -2.67
C PRO A 243 -3.94 -28.02 -1.28
N GLU A 244 -2.72 -28.57 -1.15
CA GLU A 244 -1.94 -28.47 0.09
C GLU A 244 -1.35 -27.07 0.29
N ILE A 245 -1.20 -26.26 -0.77
CA ILE A 245 -0.78 -24.85 -0.67
C ILE A 245 -1.98 -24.00 -0.23
N LYS A 246 -1.90 -23.46 0.99
CA LYS A 246 -2.99 -22.69 1.62
C LYS A 246 -2.98 -21.21 1.27
N ALA A 247 -1.79 -20.66 1.07
CA ALA A 247 -1.64 -19.25 0.76
C ALA A 247 -0.55 -19.02 -0.28
N PHE A 248 -0.69 -17.97 -1.08
CA PHE A 248 0.33 -17.45 -1.99
C PHE A 248 0.63 -16.00 -1.64
N PHE A 249 1.89 -15.71 -1.31
CA PHE A 249 2.37 -14.39 -0.95
C PHE A 249 3.35 -13.85 -2.01
N LEU A 250 3.05 -12.66 -2.52
CA LEU A 250 3.80 -12.05 -3.61
C LEU A 250 3.90 -10.53 -3.46
N VAL A 251 4.85 -9.96 -4.21
CA VAL A 251 4.98 -8.52 -4.47
C VAL A 251 4.86 -8.35 -5.98
N ASN A 252 3.91 -7.55 -6.46
CA ASN A 252 3.66 -7.35 -7.88
C ASN A 252 3.34 -5.88 -8.17
N PRO A 253 4.21 -5.12 -8.86
CA PRO A 253 5.50 -5.51 -9.45
C PRO A 253 6.54 -5.98 -8.42
N SER A 254 7.35 -6.97 -8.78
CA SER A 254 8.31 -7.62 -7.86
C SER A 254 9.38 -6.66 -7.33
N ASN A 255 9.89 -6.89 -6.14
CA ASN A 255 11.13 -6.30 -5.62
C ASN A 255 12.07 -7.45 -5.21
N PRO A 256 13.28 -7.57 -5.80
CA PRO A 256 14.01 -6.55 -6.58
C PRO A 256 13.77 -6.56 -8.10
N GLY A 257 13.13 -7.58 -8.66
CA GLY A 257 13.03 -7.78 -10.12
C GLY A 257 12.39 -6.62 -10.89
N SER A 258 11.58 -5.78 -10.21
CA SER A 258 10.91 -4.60 -10.76
C SER A 258 10.05 -4.90 -11.99
N LYS A 259 9.44 -6.09 -12.03
CA LYS A 259 8.57 -6.56 -13.10
C LYS A 259 7.17 -6.86 -12.60
N ALA A 260 6.17 -6.37 -13.33
CA ALA A 260 4.79 -6.78 -13.15
C ALA A 260 4.55 -8.14 -13.82
N PHE A 261 3.53 -8.85 -13.35
CA PHE A 261 3.05 -10.05 -14.03
C PHE A 261 2.54 -9.72 -15.43
N SER A 262 2.88 -10.56 -16.39
CA SER A 262 2.32 -10.49 -17.73
C SER A 262 0.88 -11.00 -17.76
N GLN A 263 0.14 -10.71 -18.84
CA GLN A 263 -1.21 -11.24 -19.00
C GLN A 263 -1.22 -12.78 -18.98
N GLU A 264 -0.23 -13.41 -19.58
CA GLU A 264 -0.10 -14.88 -19.60
C GLU A 264 0.09 -15.43 -18.18
N THR A 265 0.88 -14.73 -17.35
CA THR A 265 1.09 -15.09 -15.94
C THR A 265 -0.21 -14.94 -15.14
N LEU A 266 -0.96 -13.85 -15.37
CA LEU A 266 -2.25 -13.60 -14.72
C LEU A 266 -3.28 -14.66 -15.11
N ASP A 267 -3.32 -15.03 -16.40
CA ASP A 267 -4.22 -16.07 -16.91
C ASP A 267 -3.86 -17.46 -16.34
N ALA A 268 -2.56 -17.76 -16.21
CA ALA A 268 -2.09 -18.98 -15.57
C ALA A 268 -2.48 -19.02 -14.09
N LEU A 269 -2.36 -17.90 -13.38
CA LEU A 269 -2.73 -17.79 -11.97
C LEU A 269 -4.23 -18.02 -11.79
N LYS A 270 -5.06 -17.43 -12.65
CA LYS A 270 -6.50 -17.67 -12.66
C LYS A 270 -6.83 -19.15 -12.82
N ARG A 271 -6.19 -19.85 -13.78
CA ARG A 271 -6.35 -21.30 -13.96
C ARG A 271 -5.91 -22.10 -12.74
N ALA A 272 -4.88 -21.66 -12.02
CA ALA A 272 -4.43 -22.32 -10.80
C ALA A 272 -5.44 -22.14 -9.66
N VAL A 273 -6.00 -20.94 -9.49
CA VAL A 273 -7.06 -20.65 -8.50
C VAL A 273 -8.33 -21.44 -8.81
N GLU A 274 -8.71 -21.61 -10.09
CA GLU A 274 -9.84 -22.47 -10.46
C GLU A 274 -9.67 -23.94 -10.01
N LYS A 275 -8.41 -24.42 -9.92
CA LYS A 275 -8.08 -25.77 -9.44
C LYS A 275 -7.90 -25.83 -7.92
N ASN A 276 -7.51 -24.72 -7.28
CA ASN A 276 -7.37 -24.56 -5.84
C ASN A 276 -8.20 -23.35 -5.36
N PRO A 277 -9.55 -23.49 -5.32
CA PRO A 277 -10.46 -22.36 -5.05
C PRO A 277 -10.37 -21.81 -3.62
N ASP A 278 -9.73 -22.56 -2.71
CA ASP A 278 -9.51 -22.15 -1.31
C ASP A 278 -8.17 -21.42 -1.11
N LEU A 279 -7.38 -21.20 -2.18
CA LEU A 279 -6.09 -20.52 -2.11
C LEU A 279 -6.25 -19.06 -1.64
N ILE A 280 -5.60 -18.71 -0.53
CA ILE A 280 -5.54 -17.34 -0.04
C ILE A 280 -4.41 -16.59 -0.76
N ILE A 281 -4.70 -15.50 -1.45
CA ILE A 281 -3.68 -14.68 -2.13
C ILE A 281 -3.44 -13.38 -1.35
N ILE A 282 -2.17 -13.09 -1.08
CA ILE A 282 -1.70 -11.84 -0.44
C ILE A 282 -0.76 -11.16 -1.43
N THR A 283 -1.18 -10.04 -2.00
CA THR A 283 -0.40 -9.28 -3.00
C THR A 283 -0.02 -7.91 -2.48
N ASP A 284 1.27 -7.57 -2.54
CA ASP A 284 1.79 -6.23 -2.25
C ASP A 284 2.08 -5.49 -3.56
N ASP A 285 1.21 -4.54 -3.89
CA ASP A 285 1.20 -3.86 -5.18
C ASP A 285 1.75 -2.43 -5.11
N VAL A 286 2.62 -2.14 -4.13
CA VAL A 286 3.13 -0.78 -3.88
C VAL A 286 3.80 -0.13 -5.11
N TYR A 287 4.31 -0.93 -6.06
CA TYR A 287 4.94 -0.45 -7.28
C TYR A 287 4.00 -0.37 -8.50
N GLY A 288 2.72 -0.71 -8.37
CA GLY A 288 1.78 -0.82 -9.50
C GLY A 288 1.71 0.44 -10.36
N THR A 289 1.72 1.63 -9.74
CA THR A 289 1.63 2.91 -10.44
C THR A 289 2.85 3.27 -11.31
N PHE A 290 3.94 2.52 -11.19
CA PHE A 290 5.14 2.70 -12.02
C PHE A 290 5.08 1.87 -13.31
N VAL A 291 4.06 1.01 -13.46
CA VAL A 291 3.84 0.18 -14.64
C VAL A 291 2.62 0.70 -15.38
N GLN A 292 2.79 0.92 -16.69
CA GLN A 292 1.69 1.33 -17.55
C GLN A 292 0.68 0.18 -17.66
N ASP A 293 -0.61 0.51 -17.60
CA ASP A 293 -1.72 -0.46 -17.72
C ASP A 293 -1.59 -1.63 -16.72
N PHE A 294 -1.06 -1.35 -15.53
CA PHE A 294 -0.90 -2.33 -14.46
C PHE A 294 -2.24 -2.96 -14.06
N GLN A 295 -2.22 -4.28 -13.89
CA GLN A 295 -3.35 -5.04 -13.42
C GLN A 295 -2.98 -5.84 -12.17
N SER A 296 -3.59 -5.48 -11.06
CA SER A 296 -3.47 -6.19 -9.79
C SER A 296 -4.07 -7.59 -9.90
N VAL A 297 -3.44 -8.56 -9.24
CA VAL A 297 -3.97 -9.92 -9.09
C VAL A 297 -5.37 -9.89 -8.47
N TYR A 298 -5.64 -8.97 -7.53
CA TYR A 298 -6.96 -8.81 -6.90
C TYR A 298 -8.10 -8.60 -7.90
N SER A 299 -7.81 -8.03 -9.08
CA SER A 299 -8.81 -7.77 -10.12
C SER A 299 -9.02 -8.90 -11.12
N VAL A 300 -8.22 -9.98 -11.02
CA VAL A 300 -8.19 -11.07 -12.00
C VAL A 300 -8.83 -12.35 -11.47
N VAL A 301 -8.56 -12.67 -10.21
CA VAL A 301 -8.90 -13.95 -9.57
C VAL A 301 -10.17 -13.89 -8.73
#